data_AF-A0A3G9K886-F1
#
_entry.id   AF-A0A3G9K886-F1
#
_cell.length_a   1.000
_cell.length_b   1.000
_cell.length_c   1.000
_cell.angle_alpha   90.00
_cell.angle_beta   90.00
_cell.angle_gamma   90.00
#
_symmetry.space_group_name_H-M   'P 1'
#
loop_
_entity.id
_entity.type
_entity.pdbx_description
1 polymer ?
#
loop_
_entity_poly.entity_id
_entity_poly.type
_entity_poly.pdbx_seq_one_letter_code
_entity_poly.pdbx_strand_id
1 'polypeptide(L)'
;MTEPMHDISVEGFIESFDRRYPTFILKTLLCDRTTGRNIIWADNEYEALGDGYMGDDEMTVEKITGMNSGVIKPRIAKEQEKQSQRTKSRAEVFTPSWLCNQMNNDLDEAWFGRRDVFNTEIVADDGANTWTPTSDPIEFPKSKGHGWRAYVEATRLEITCGEAPFVCSRYDTVTGDELPVSERVGFLDRKLRVVTEKTKTRKEWVRRALDALRATYGFEYQGDNLLIARVNVLETFVEHLRNRWGSGPQQDELEQAAWIVSWNFWQMNGFTDAVPTNKMGAEVESTLGTFEEPEPEPMQPSLFDLFDDVFPDETTEETKEEEPRETVPLCVIYDWQNGEPFEFAALKGEAAIMGKKFYAVIGNPPYQLSVAEQDSGNKTYAPPIYHEFMDSAFKVSDKVELVTPARFLFDAGSTPKAWNRKMLNDPHFKVMSYKADASSAFPNTDIKGGVAVTYRDADRDFGAIEVFTHFDELRTIKEKVVKHGIQPLGDIIFAADSYHFTEAMHEDHPEIRYVDDDHGLLSKNHDYDLKTNVLDNLNNVVFFDEMPGDGDSCIRIFGRGRAGRAYKFISARYIAPHPNLDKW
;
A
#
# COMPACT_ATOMS: atom_id res chain seq x y z
N MET A 1 5.78 -25.85 33.90
CA MET A 1 4.32 -25.70 33.83
C MET A 1 4.04 -25.01 32.51
N THR A 2 3.59 -25.77 31.54
CA THR A 2 3.18 -25.28 30.22
C THR A 2 1.80 -24.66 30.38
N GLU A 3 1.67 -23.37 30.05
CA GLU A 3 0.38 -22.69 29.99
C GLU A 3 -0.51 -23.34 28.92
N PRO A 4 -1.83 -23.40 29.14
CA PRO A 4 -2.74 -23.94 28.14
C PRO A 4 -2.86 -22.93 27.00
N MET A 5 -2.51 -23.37 25.78
CA MET A 5 -2.89 -22.70 24.54
C MET A 5 -4.41 -22.47 24.58
N HIS A 6 -4.83 -21.21 24.40
CA HIS A 6 -6.23 -20.89 24.19
C HIS A 6 -6.70 -21.61 22.92
N ASP A 7 -7.63 -22.54 23.10
CA ASP A 7 -8.29 -23.31 22.06
C ASP A 7 -9.15 -22.33 21.23
N ILE A 8 -8.66 -21.94 20.05
CA ILE A 8 -9.47 -21.29 19.02
C ILE A 8 -10.69 -22.18 18.82
N SER A 9 -11.90 -21.64 18.84
CA SER A 9 -13.11 -22.45 18.73
C SER A 9 -12.98 -23.43 17.56
N VAL A 10 -13.20 -24.71 17.81
CA VAL A 10 -13.06 -25.85 16.89
C VAL A 10 -13.94 -25.74 15.62
N GLU A 11 -14.74 -24.68 15.49
CA GLU A 11 -15.65 -24.40 14.38
C GLU A 11 -15.01 -23.47 13.34
N GLY A 12 -15.23 -23.75 12.05
CA GLY A 12 -14.69 -22.97 10.95
C GLY A 12 -15.26 -21.54 10.89
N PHE A 13 -14.52 -20.59 10.29
CA PHE A 13 -14.91 -19.18 10.20
C PHE A 13 -16.28 -18.98 9.54
N ILE A 14 -16.49 -19.55 8.35
CA ILE A 14 -17.79 -19.46 7.65
C ILE A 14 -18.86 -20.31 8.34
N GLU A 15 -18.50 -21.47 8.89
CA GLU A 15 -19.43 -22.32 9.66
C GLU A 15 -20.05 -21.55 10.84
N SER A 16 -19.21 -20.84 11.60
CA SER A 16 -19.63 -19.98 12.70
C SER A 16 -20.53 -18.83 12.23
N PHE A 17 -20.27 -18.25 11.05
CA PHE A 17 -21.10 -17.20 10.46
C PHE A 17 -22.47 -17.73 10.02
N ASP A 18 -22.50 -18.80 9.23
CA ASP A 18 -23.72 -19.41 8.69
C ASP A 18 -24.67 -19.91 9.79
N ARG A 19 -24.12 -20.35 10.94
CA ARG A 19 -24.93 -20.71 12.11
C ARG A 19 -25.59 -19.51 12.78
N ARG A 20 -24.95 -18.33 12.75
CA ARG A 20 -25.40 -17.13 13.48
C ARG A 20 -26.34 -16.26 12.67
N TYR A 21 -26.26 -16.31 11.34
CA TYR A 21 -27.01 -15.44 10.46
C TYR A 21 -27.77 -16.24 9.39
N PRO A 22 -28.94 -15.76 8.96
CA PRO A 22 -29.63 -16.35 7.83
C PRO A 22 -28.76 -16.33 6.55
N THR A 23 -28.88 -17.37 5.73
CA THR A 23 -28.12 -17.52 4.48
C THR A 23 -28.26 -16.34 3.51
N PHE A 24 -29.38 -15.62 3.52
CA PHE A 24 -29.56 -14.44 2.66
C PHE A 24 -28.59 -13.29 3.00
N ILE A 25 -28.11 -13.21 4.25
CA ILE A 25 -27.05 -12.25 4.64
C ILE A 25 -25.75 -12.62 3.94
N LEU A 26 -25.38 -13.90 3.94
CA LEU A 26 -24.19 -14.37 3.22
C LEU A 26 -24.30 -14.11 1.71
N LYS A 27 -25.47 -14.37 1.11
CA LYS A 27 -25.73 -14.01 -0.30
C LYS A 27 -25.54 -12.51 -0.55
N THR A 28 -26.03 -11.67 0.34
CA THR A 28 -25.86 -10.21 0.25
C THR A 28 -24.39 -9.80 0.31
N LEU A 29 -23.60 -10.45 1.17
CA LEU A 29 -22.16 -10.23 1.29
C LEU A 29 -21.34 -10.85 0.16
N LEU A 30 -21.89 -11.78 -0.62
CA LEU A 30 -21.24 -12.32 -1.82
C LEU A 30 -21.50 -11.46 -3.05
N CYS A 31 -22.59 -10.71 -3.09
CA CYS A 31 -22.95 -9.87 -4.23
C CYS A 31 -21.87 -8.82 -4.54
N ASP A 32 -21.38 -8.83 -5.79
CA ASP A 32 -20.68 -7.72 -6.41
C ASP A 32 -21.70 -6.76 -7.01
N ARG A 33 -21.69 -5.52 -6.51
CA ARG A 33 -22.63 -4.48 -6.92
C ARG A 33 -22.34 -3.94 -8.32
N THR A 34 -21.14 -4.15 -8.85
CA THR A 34 -20.79 -3.71 -10.21
C THR A 34 -21.40 -4.64 -11.26
N THR A 35 -21.31 -5.95 -11.05
CA THR A 35 -21.78 -6.96 -12.03
C THR A 35 -23.18 -7.49 -11.75
N GLY A 36 -23.72 -7.28 -10.54
CA GLY A 36 -24.97 -7.89 -10.08
C GLY A 36 -24.86 -9.39 -9.81
N ARG A 37 -23.66 -9.96 -9.91
CA ARG A 37 -23.34 -11.38 -9.66
C ARG A 37 -22.61 -11.55 -8.33
N ASN A 38 -22.12 -12.75 -8.00
CA ASN A 38 -21.23 -12.90 -6.85
C ASN A 38 -19.81 -12.43 -7.21
N ILE A 39 -19.06 -12.01 -6.19
CA ILE A 39 -17.60 -11.86 -6.28
C ILE A 39 -16.97 -13.18 -6.73
N ILE A 40 -15.88 -13.09 -7.48
CA ILE A 40 -15.13 -14.24 -8.01
C ILE A 40 -13.95 -14.57 -7.10
N TRP A 41 -13.38 -15.77 -7.22
CA TRP A 41 -12.20 -16.14 -6.44
C TRP A 41 -11.00 -15.20 -6.70
N ALA A 42 -10.78 -14.83 -7.97
CA ALA A 42 -9.68 -13.98 -8.45
C ALA A 42 -8.26 -14.46 -8.09
N ASP A 43 -8.11 -15.71 -7.66
CA ASP A 43 -6.84 -16.38 -7.55
C ASP A 43 -6.96 -17.88 -7.88
N ASN A 44 -5.80 -18.52 -7.93
CA ASN A 44 -5.69 -19.92 -8.30
C ASN A 44 -5.39 -20.81 -7.07
N GLU A 45 -5.57 -20.30 -5.83
CA GLU A 45 -5.27 -21.07 -4.61
C GLU A 45 -6.16 -22.31 -4.49
N TYR A 46 -7.37 -22.24 -5.06
CA TYR A 46 -8.42 -23.24 -4.90
C TYR A 46 -8.64 -24.14 -6.12
N GLU A 47 -7.86 -23.99 -7.20
CA GLU A 47 -8.05 -24.76 -8.45
C GLU A 47 -8.03 -26.29 -8.22
N ALA A 48 -7.28 -26.75 -7.21
CA ALA A 48 -7.19 -28.17 -6.85
C ALA A 48 -8.53 -28.77 -6.37
N LEU A 49 -9.50 -27.93 -5.98
CA LEU A 49 -10.85 -28.35 -5.60
C LEU A 49 -11.77 -28.61 -6.81
N GLY A 50 -11.30 -28.29 -8.03
CA GLY A 50 -12.00 -28.54 -9.29
C GLY A 50 -13.00 -27.46 -9.68
N ASP A 51 -13.96 -27.81 -10.53
CA ASP A 51 -14.94 -26.88 -11.12
C ASP A 51 -15.68 -26.02 -10.06
N GLY A 52 -15.79 -24.71 -10.30
CA GLY A 52 -16.38 -23.73 -9.38
C GLY A 52 -15.39 -23.12 -8.38
N TYR A 53 -14.10 -23.39 -8.54
CA TYR A 53 -13.00 -22.83 -7.75
C TYR A 53 -11.87 -22.25 -8.62
N MET A 54 -12.11 -22.04 -9.92
CA MET A 54 -11.18 -21.33 -10.79
C MET A 54 -11.25 -19.83 -10.49
N GLY A 55 -10.19 -19.07 -10.84
CA GLY A 55 -10.13 -17.66 -10.48
C GLY A 55 -11.25 -16.78 -11.06
N ASP A 56 -11.81 -17.13 -12.23
CA ASP A 56 -12.97 -16.43 -12.82
C ASP A 56 -14.33 -17.01 -12.38
N ASP A 57 -14.35 -18.08 -11.58
CA ASP A 57 -15.59 -18.66 -11.07
C ASP A 57 -16.18 -17.80 -9.93
N GLU A 58 -17.50 -17.67 -9.92
CA GLU A 58 -18.25 -17.03 -8.85
C GLU A 58 -18.18 -17.82 -7.54
N MET A 59 -17.99 -17.11 -6.43
CA MET A 59 -18.07 -17.70 -5.10
C MET A 59 -19.54 -17.93 -4.71
N THR A 60 -20.01 -19.18 -4.77
CA THR A 60 -21.39 -19.52 -4.38
C THR A 60 -21.49 -20.01 -2.94
N VAL A 61 -22.66 -19.86 -2.31
CA VAL A 61 -22.94 -20.33 -0.94
C VAL A 61 -22.59 -21.82 -0.79
N GLU A 62 -22.94 -22.65 -1.77
CA GLU A 62 -22.71 -24.09 -1.74
C GLU A 62 -21.22 -24.45 -1.75
N LYS A 63 -20.38 -23.60 -2.34
CA LYS A 63 -18.92 -23.76 -2.43
C LYS A 63 -18.18 -23.32 -1.17
N ILE A 64 -18.85 -22.63 -0.25
CA ILE A 64 -18.21 -22.12 0.98
C ILE A 64 -18.94 -22.50 2.28
N THR A 65 -20.04 -23.25 2.22
CA THR A 65 -20.79 -23.70 3.41
C THR A 65 -20.89 -25.23 3.49
N GLY A 66 -21.49 -25.74 4.57
CA GLY A 66 -21.64 -27.17 4.80
C GLY A 66 -20.29 -27.89 4.84
N MET A 67 -20.10 -28.90 3.97
CA MET A 67 -18.84 -29.64 3.87
C MET A 67 -17.66 -28.78 3.36
N ASN A 68 -17.94 -27.64 2.73
CA ASN A 68 -16.94 -26.72 2.18
C ASN A 68 -16.68 -25.51 3.10
N SER A 69 -17.24 -25.49 4.32
CA SER A 69 -17.06 -24.39 5.28
C SER A 69 -15.62 -24.13 5.71
N GLY A 70 -14.73 -25.08 5.47
CA GLY A 70 -13.28 -24.96 5.66
C GLY A 70 -12.50 -24.44 4.43
N VAL A 71 -13.15 -23.96 3.37
CA VAL A 71 -12.43 -23.39 2.21
C VAL A 71 -11.96 -21.97 2.51
N ILE A 72 -12.84 -21.14 3.06
CA ILE A 72 -12.55 -19.76 3.46
C ILE A 72 -12.13 -19.75 4.92
N LYS A 73 -10.90 -19.29 5.17
CA LYS A 73 -10.35 -19.16 6.52
C LYS A 73 -9.57 -17.86 6.63
N PRO A 74 -9.57 -17.22 7.81
CA PRO A 74 -8.61 -16.17 8.13
C PRO A 74 -7.21 -16.66 7.80
N ARG A 75 -6.42 -15.76 7.23
CA ARG A 75 -5.09 -16.03 6.70
C ARG A 75 -4.14 -16.57 7.76
N ILE A 76 -4.26 -16.15 9.03
CA ILE A 76 -3.48 -16.74 10.13
C ILE A 76 -3.76 -18.24 10.30
N ALA A 77 -5.02 -18.66 10.16
CA ALA A 77 -5.38 -20.08 10.19
C ALA A 77 -4.85 -20.82 8.94
N LYS A 78 -4.87 -20.18 7.75
CA LYS A 78 -4.23 -20.73 6.55
C LYS A 78 -2.71 -20.90 6.75
N GLU A 79 -2.04 -19.91 7.33
CA GLU A 79 -0.59 -19.94 7.57
C GLU A 79 -0.20 -21.03 8.58
N GLN A 80 -0.95 -21.17 9.68
CA GLN A 80 -0.76 -22.25 10.65
C GLN A 80 -0.94 -23.64 10.02
N GLU A 81 -1.94 -23.83 9.16
CA GLU A 81 -2.14 -25.07 8.41
C GLU A 81 -0.96 -25.34 7.47
N LYS A 82 -0.52 -24.35 6.71
CA LYS A 82 0.64 -24.49 5.79
C LYS A 82 1.94 -24.77 6.55
N GLN A 83 2.17 -24.13 7.69
CA GLN A 83 3.32 -24.38 8.56
C GLN A 83 3.31 -25.82 9.09
N SER A 84 2.14 -26.33 9.47
CA SER A 84 1.96 -27.73 9.87
C SER A 84 2.26 -28.71 8.73
N GLN A 85 1.90 -28.33 7.49
CA GLN A 85 2.09 -29.12 6.27
C GLN A 85 3.50 -28.95 5.66
N ARG A 86 4.33 -28.04 6.19
CA ARG A 86 5.68 -27.70 5.71
C ARG A 86 5.70 -27.24 4.23
N THR A 87 4.63 -26.61 3.77
CA THR A 87 4.50 -26.14 2.38
C THR A 87 4.88 -24.67 2.30
N LYS A 88 5.71 -24.27 1.33
CA LYS A 88 6.04 -22.86 1.06
C LYS A 88 4.95 -22.26 0.16
N SER A 89 4.37 -21.13 0.54
CA SER A 89 3.49 -20.32 -0.32
C SER A 89 3.94 -18.87 -0.35
N ARG A 90 3.27 -18.06 -1.20
CA ARG A 90 3.43 -16.61 -1.31
C ARG A 90 3.43 -15.95 0.08
N ALA A 91 4.36 -15.03 0.30
CA ALA A 91 4.42 -14.22 1.51
C ALA A 91 3.48 -13.02 1.33
N GLU A 92 2.22 -13.18 1.77
CA GLU A 92 1.36 -12.04 2.06
C GLU A 92 1.85 -11.35 3.34
N VAL A 93 1.70 -10.03 3.42
CA VAL A 93 2.22 -9.23 4.53
C VAL A 93 1.09 -8.89 5.48
N PHE A 94 1.10 -9.48 6.68
CA PHE A 94 0.11 -9.25 7.73
C PHE A 94 0.37 -7.96 8.49
N THR A 95 -0.61 -7.06 8.56
CA THR A 95 -0.46 -5.82 9.32
C THR A 95 -0.84 -6.05 10.80
N PRO A 96 0.12 -6.01 11.74
CA PRO A 96 -0.17 -6.22 13.16
C PRO A 96 -1.01 -5.08 13.73
N SER A 97 -1.80 -5.37 14.76
CA SER A 97 -2.76 -4.42 15.34
C SER A 97 -2.10 -3.16 15.89
N TRP A 98 -0.89 -3.27 16.46
CA TRP A 98 -0.17 -2.11 16.96
C TRP A 98 0.19 -1.12 15.82
N LEU A 99 0.46 -1.62 14.61
CA LEU A 99 0.77 -0.80 13.44
C LEU A 99 -0.53 -0.19 12.88
N CYS A 100 -1.62 -0.97 12.82
CA CYS A 100 -2.95 -0.45 12.51
C CYS A 100 -3.37 0.66 13.49
N ASN A 101 -3.04 0.51 14.78
CA ASN A 101 -3.30 1.51 15.80
C ASN A 101 -2.51 2.79 15.56
N GLN A 102 -1.20 2.67 15.29
CA GLN A 102 -0.33 3.80 15.02
C GLN A 102 -0.83 4.60 13.81
N MET A 103 -1.15 3.94 12.71
CA MET A 103 -1.60 4.62 11.49
C MET A 103 -2.99 5.26 11.66
N ASN A 104 -3.92 4.58 12.34
CA ASN A 104 -5.20 5.20 12.67
C ASN A 104 -5.04 6.39 13.65
N ASN A 105 -4.05 6.36 14.55
CA ASN A 105 -3.70 7.50 15.41
C ASN A 105 -3.16 8.69 14.60
N ASP A 106 -2.37 8.44 13.56
CA ASP A 106 -1.84 9.47 12.65
C ASP A 106 -3.00 10.17 11.90
N LEU A 107 -3.96 9.43 11.37
CA LEU A 107 -5.16 10.00 10.73
C LEU A 107 -6.07 10.75 11.72
N ASP A 108 -6.19 10.27 12.95
CA ASP A 108 -6.98 10.94 13.97
C ASP A 108 -6.27 12.21 14.48
N GLU A 109 -4.95 12.22 14.56
CA GLU A 109 -4.19 13.44 14.84
C GLU A 109 -4.47 14.51 13.77
N ALA A 110 -4.52 14.11 12.49
CA ALA A 110 -4.89 15.02 11.41
C ALA A 110 -6.32 15.57 11.55
N TRP A 111 -7.29 14.77 12.02
CA TRP A 111 -8.68 15.20 12.22
C TRP A 111 -8.89 16.07 13.47
N PHE A 112 -8.32 15.64 14.60
CA PHE A 112 -8.55 16.28 15.91
C PHE A 112 -7.54 17.41 16.20
N GLY A 113 -6.42 17.46 15.49
CA GLY A 113 -5.32 18.39 15.76
C GLY A 113 -4.51 18.05 17.01
N ARG A 114 -4.68 16.84 17.56
CA ARG A 114 -3.90 16.29 18.68
C ARG A 114 -3.81 14.78 18.56
N ARG A 115 -2.70 14.21 19.00
CA ARG A 115 -2.50 12.76 19.10
C ARG A 115 -3.26 12.18 20.31
N ASP A 116 -3.24 10.86 20.42
CA ASP A 116 -3.74 10.09 21.57
C ASP A 116 -5.21 10.38 21.88
N VAL A 117 -6.04 10.43 20.84
CA VAL A 117 -7.48 10.66 20.99
C VAL A 117 -8.18 9.40 21.46
N PHE A 118 -7.90 8.28 20.79
CA PHE A 118 -8.54 7.00 21.08
C PHE A 118 -7.62 6.10 21.90
N ASN A 119 -6.36 6.00 21.51
CA ASN A 119 -5.37 5.07 22.08
C ASN A 119 -4.02 5.78 22.18
N THR A 120 -3.23 5.43 23.19
CA THR A 120 -1.84 5.89 23.35
C THR A 120 -0.90 4.74 23.00
N GLU A 121 0.03 4.94 22.06
CA GLU A 121 1.05 3.93 21.75
C GLU A 121 2.04 3.76 22.90
N ILE A 122 2.36 2.52 23.26
CA ILE A 122 3.34 2.20 24.31
C ILE A 122 4.25 1.04 23.86
N VAL A 123 5.41 0.95 24.47
CA VAL A 123 6.32 -0.20 24.31
C VAL A 123 6.30 -0.96 25.64
N ALA A 124 5.93 -2.24 25.59
CA ALA A 124 5.90 -3.11 26.75
C ALA A 124 7.32 -3.44 27.25
N ASP A 125 7.42 -4.00 28.46
CA ASP A 125 8.71 -4.33 29.10
C ASP A 125 9.56 -5.33 28.30
N ASP A 126 8.92 -6.16 27.47
CA ASP A 126 9.56 -7.12 26.56
C ASP A 126 9.97 -6.50 25.21
N GLY A 127 9.71 -5.21 25.01
CA GLY A 127 9.99 -4.47 23.77
C GLY A 127 8.88 -4.56 22.72
N ALA A 128 7.77 -5.24 23.00
CA ALA A 128 6.64 -5.32 22.08
C ALA A 128 5.89 -3.97 21.98
N ASN A 129 5.54 -3.56 20.77
CA ASN A 129 4.66 -2.41 20.56
C ASN A 129 3.23 -2.80 20.94
N THR A 130 2.57 -1.99 21.76
CA THR A 130 1.17 -2.16 22.15
C THR A 130 0.51 -0.79 22.38
N TRP A 131 -0.71 -0.74 22.90
CA TRP A 131 -1.43 0.50 23.16
C TRP A 131 -2.26 0.44 24.43
N THR A 132 -2.57 1.61 24.98
CA THR A 132 -3.56 1.77 26.06
C THR A 132 -4.78 2.52 25.52
N PRO A 133 -5.99 1.93 25.57
CA PRO A 133 -7.20 2.64 25.19
C PRO A 133 -7.53 3.80 26.15
N THR A 134 -7.96 4.93 25.59
CA THR A 134 -8.45 6.07 26.37
C THR A 134 -9.80 5.72 26.98
N SER A 135 -9.91 5.82 28.31
CA SER A 135 -11.16 5.54 29.06
C SER A 135 -12.12 6.73 29.13
N ASP A 136 -11.59 7.96 29.05
CA ASP A 136 -12.40 9.18 29.12
C ASP A 136 -13.21 9.41 27.82
N PRO A 137 -14.36 10.10 27.90
CA PRO A 137 -15.14 10.44 26.72
C PRO A 137 -14.36 11.28 25.70
N ILE A 138 -14.56 11.00 24.41
CA ILE A 138 -13.85 11.70 23.35
C ILE A 138 -14.31 13.16 23.26
N GLU A 139 -13.35 14.07 23.41
CA GLU A 139 -13.51 15.50 23.22
C GLU A 139 -13.28 15.89 21.75
N PHE A 140 -14.23 16.64 21.19
CA PHE A 140 -14.20 17.08 19.79
C PHE A 140 -13.80 18.56 19.67
N PRO A 141 -13.10 18.95 18.59
CA PRO A 141 -12.80 20.35 18.31
C PRO A 141 -14.08 21.20 18.26
N LYS A 142 -13.98 22.44 18.75
CA LYS A 142 -15.09 23.41 18.74
C LYS A 142 -15.23 24.15 17.40
N SER A 143 -14.34 23.87 16.44
CA SER A 143 -14.39 24.44 15.09
C SER A 143 -15.60 23.92 14.31
N LYS A 144 -16.14 24.77 13.43
CA LYS A 144 -17.26 24.39 12.56
C LYS A 144 -16.84 23.20 11.69
N GLY A 145 -17.74 22.21 11.54
CA GLY A 145 -17.49 21.02 10.73
C GLY A 145 -16.65 19.92 11.39
N HIS A 146 -16.18 20.09 12.64
CA HIS A 146 -15.33 19.11 13.32
C HIS A 146 -16.02 18.47 14.54
N GLY A 147 -17.36 18.44 14.53
CA GLY A 147 -18.14 17.77 15.56
C GLY A 147 -18.14 16.24 15.39
N TRP A 148 -18.65 15.54 16.41
CA TRP A 148 -18.64 14.07 16.43
C TRP A 148 -19.38 13.42 15.24
N ARG A 149 -20.45 14.04 14.75
CA ARG A 149 -21.17 13.55 13.56
C ARG A 149 -20.30 13.64 12.31
N ALA A 150 -19.61 14.77 12.13
CA ALA A 150 -18.70 14.95 11.00
C ALA A 150 -17.55 13.94 11.02
N TYR A 151 -17.05 13.57 12.21
CA TYR A 151 -16.06 12.50 12.35
C TYR A 151 -16.62 11.13 11.94
N VAL A 152 -17.83 10.80 12.42
CA VAL A 152 -18.50 9.54 12.08
C VAL A 152 -18.78 9.43 10.58
N GLU A 153 -19.22 10.53 9.98
CA GLU A 153 -19.59 10.65 8.56
C GLU A 153 -18.38 10.90 7.64
N ALA A 154 -17.16 11.08 8.18
CA ALA A 154 -15.94 11.28 7.38
C ALA A 154 -15.58 10.00 6.62
N THR A 155 -15.56 10.07 5.29
CA THR A 155 -15.31 8.92 4.40
C THR A 155 -13.86 8.46 4.49
N ARG A 156 -13.62 7.19 4.85
CA ARG A 156 -12.27 6.61 4.88
C ARG A 156 -12.23 5.35 4.03
N LEU A 157 -11.16 5.21 3.26
CA LEU A 157 -10.94 4.06 2.38
C LEU A 157 -9.69 3.29 2.81
N GLU A 158 -9.83 1.99 3.05
CA GLU A 158 -8.72 1.05 3.11
C GLU A 158 -8.44 0.44 1.73
N ILE A 159 -7.30 0.77 1.11
CA ILE A 159 -6.92 0.16 -0.17
C ILE A 159 -6.33 -1.23 0.06
N THR A 160 -6.56 -2.16 -0.88
CA THR A 160 -6.05 -3.55 -0.82
C THR A 160 -6.26 -4.14 0.56
N CYS A 161 -7.51 -4.13 1.01
CA CYS A 161 -7.85 -4.22 2.42
C CYS A 161 -7.59 -5.60 3.01
N GLY A 162 -7.38 -6.65 2.21
CA GLY A 162 -7.26 -8.02 2.74
C GLY A 162 -8.45 -8.35 3.62
N GLU A 163 -8.22 -8.57 4.92
CA GLU A 163 -9.24 -8.85 5.93
C GLU A 163 -9.79 -7.61 6.66
N ALA A 164 -9.45 -6.42 6.16
CA ALA A 164 -9.78 -5.09 6.65
C ALA A 164 -9.21 -4.73 8.05
N PRO A 165 -7.90 -4.98 8.34
CA PRO A 165 -7.32 -4.74 9.66
C PRO A 165 -7.23 -3.25 10.06
N PHE A 166 -7.23 -2.31 9.10
CA PHE A 166 -7.28 -0.87 9.43
C PHE A 166 -8.72 -0.40 9.69
N VAL A 167 -9.72 -1.02 9.07
CA VAL A 167 -11.15 -0.74 9.27
C VAL A 167 -11.63 -1.26 10.63
N CYS A 168 -11.39 -2.54 10.91
CA CYS A 168 -11.88 -3.22 12.10
C CYS A 168 -10.87 -4.21 12.65
N SER A 169 -10.72 -4.23 13.98
CA SER A 169 -9.69 -5.02 14.65
C SER A 169 -10.33 -6.10 15.52
N ARG A 170 -11.00 -7.07 14.91
CA ARG A 170 -11.63 -8.18 15.65
C ARG A 170 -10.59 -9.14 16.25
N TYR A 171 -9.45 -9.28 15.59
CA TYR A 171 -8.30 -10.05 16.02
C TYR A 171 -7.02 -9.43 15.44
N ASP A 172 -5.88 -9.79 16.02
CA ASP A 172 -4.58 -9.47 15.44
C ASP A 172 -4.28 -10.38 14.24
N THR A 173 -4.00 -9.81 13.07
CA THR A 173 -3.78 -10.60 11.85
C THR A 173 -2.47 -11.40 11.85
N VAL A 174 -1.53 -11.09 12.75
CA VAL A 174 -0.25 -11.80 12.89
C VAL A 174 -0.35 -12.91 13.94
N THR A 175 -1.01 -12.68 15.07
CA THR A 175 -1.09 -13.70 16.14
C THR A 175 -2.39 -14.51 16.10
N GLY A 176 -3.46 -13.94 15.55
CA GLY A 176 -4.81 -14.50 15.59
C GLY A 176 -5.56 -14.23 16.90
N ASP A 177 -4.96 -13.50 17.84
CA ASP A 177 -5.57 -13.22 19.14
C ASP A 177 -6.77 -12.29 18.99
N GLU A 178 -7.91 -12.68 19.56
CA GLU A 178 -9.12 -11.86 19.55
C GLU A 178 -8.95 -10.59 20.38
N LEU A 179 -9.47 -9.47 19.87
CA LEU A 179 -9.46 -8.19 20.56
C LEU A 179 -10.87 -7.85 21.07
N PRO A 180 -11.05 -7.60 22.38
CA PRO A 180 -12.33 -7.17 22.92
C PRO A 180 -12.69 -5.80 22.37
N VAL A 181 -13.99 -5.52 22.23
CA VAL A 181 -14.53 -4.26 21.64
C VAL A 181 -13.88 -2.99 22.21
N SER A 182 -13.55 -2.97 23.50
CA SER A 182 -12.92 -1.82 24.18
C SER A 182 -11.46 -1.56 23.77
N GLU A 183 -10.78 -2.53 23.17
CA GLU A 183 -9.37 -2.46 22.81
C GLU A 183 -9.16 -2.31 21.30
N ARG A 184 -10.21 -2.42 20.50
CA ARG A 184 -10.11 -2.40 19.03
C ARG A 184 -9.68 -1.04 18.49
N VAL A 185 -8.92 -1.08 17.40
CA VAL A 185 -8.17 0.09 16.92
C VAL A 185 -8.59 0.58 15.55
N GLY A 186 -9.40 -0.18 14.83
CA GLY A 186 -9.83 0.13 13.48
C GLY A 186 -10.66 1.42 13.40
N PHE A 187 -10.64 2.11 12.25
CA PHE A 187 -11.36 3.38 12.14
C PHE A 187 -12.88 3.23 12.23
N LEU A 188 -13.45 2.08 11.84
CA LEU A 188 -14.87 1.79 12.12
C LEU A 188 -15.11 1.58 13.61
N ASP A 189 -14.24 0.86 14.31
CA ASP A 189 -14.31 0.67 15.77
C ASP A 189 -14.30 2.02 16.49
N ARG A 190 -13.43 2.94 16.09
CA ARG A 190 -13.35 4.30 16.64
C ARG A 190 -14.62 5.10 16.38
N LYS A 191 -15.20 5.01 15.17
CA LYS A 191 -16.48 5.66 14.85
C LYS A 191 -17.63 5.08 15.70
N LEU A 192 -17.72 3.76 15.84
CA LEU A 192 -18.75 3.10 16.64
C LEU A 192 -18.59 3.36 18.14
N ARG A 193 -17.36 3.52 18.64
CA ARG A 193 -17.11 4.03 19.98
C ARG A 193 -17.69 5.43 20.16
N VAL A 194 -17.44 6.35 19.24
CA VAL A 194 -18.02 7.71 19.28
C VAL A 194 -19.54 7.66 19.27
N VAL A 195 -20.15 6.85 18.39
CA VAL A 195 -21.61 6.65 18.37
C VAL A 195 -22.11 6.13 19.72
N THR A 196 -21.40 5.17 20.31
CA THR A 196 -21.73 4.59 21.62
C THR A 196 -21.71 5.62 22.75
N GLU A 197 -20.72 6.51 22.76
CA GLU A 197 -20.59 7.58 23.76
C GLU A 197 -21.64 8.69 23.59
N LYS A 198 -21.99 9.04 22.34
CA LYS A 198 -22.80 10.24 22.04
C LYS A 198 -24.30 9.96 21.92
N THR A 199 -24.71 8.69 21.84
CA THR A 199 -26.12 8.31 21.69
C THR A 199 -26.73 7.78 23.00
N LYS A 200 -28.04 8.01 23.18
CA LYS A 200 -28.79 7.66 24.41
C LYS A 200 -29.83 6.56 24.21
N THR A 201 -30.17 6.24 22.97
CA THR A 201 -31.21 5.26 22.64
C THR A 201 -30.69 4.29 21.58
N ARG A 202 -31.15 3.03 21.61
CA ARG A 202 -30.80 2.01 20.62
C ARG A 202 -31.11 2.47 19.20
N LYS A 203 -32.29 3.07 18.99
CA LYS A 203 -32.71 3.59 17.68
C LYS A 203 -31.75 4.65 17.12
N GLU A 204 -31.32 5.61 17.95
CA GLU A 204 -30.35 6.62 17.49
C GLU A 204 -28.97 6.00 17.28
N TRP A 205 -28.57 5.05 18.15
CA TRP A 205 -27.32 4.32 18.00
C TRP A 205 -27.26 3.61 16.65
N VAL A 206 -28.29 2.83 16.30
CA VAL A 206 -28.35 2.07 15.04
C VAL A 206 -28.28 3.00 13.84
N ARG A 207 -29.08 4.08 13.84
CA ARG A 207 -29.03 5.08 12.77
C ARG A 207 -27.63 5.61 12.54
N ARG A 208 -26.93 5.99 13.62
CA ARG A 208 -25.59 6.58 13.55
C ARG A 208 -24.48 5.57 13.30
N ALA A 209 -24.68 4.31 13.69
CA ALA A 209 -23.79 3.21 13.34
C ALA A 209 -23.91 2.86 11.85
N LEU A 210 -25.10 2.92 11.26
CA LEU A 210 -25.28 2.81 9.81
C LEU A 210 -24.62 3.99 9.07
N ASP A 211 -24.70 5.22 9.60
CA ASP A 211 -23.94 6.36 9.04
C ASP A 211 -22.42 6.12 9.10
N ALA A 212 -21.91 5.50 10.17
CA ALA A 212 -20.51 5.11 10.29
C ALA A 212 -20.09 4.08 9.22
N LEU A 213 -20.95 3.07 8.99
CA LEU A 213 -20.73 2.05 7.96
C LEU A 213 -20.72 2.68 6.55
N ARG A 214 -21.69 3.55 6.24
CA ARG A 214 -21.76 4.28 4.96
C ARG A 214 -20.50 5.09 4.66
N ALA A 215 -19.84 5.60 5.70
CA ALA A 215 -18.60 6.37 5.57
C ALA A 215 -17.30 5.53 5.66
N THR A 216 -17.40 4.21 5.57
CA THR A 216 -16.28 3.28 5.76
C THR A 216 -16.19 2.35 4.55
N TYR A 217 -15.06 2.37 3.86
CA TYR A 217 -14.88 1.72 2.57
C TYR A 217 -13.60 0.88 2.53
N GLY A 218 -13.59 -0.12 1.64
CA GLY A 218 -12.40 -0.90 1.31
C GLY A 218 -12.51 -1.53 -0.07
N PHE A 219 -11.38 -1.85 -0.70
CA PHE A 219 -11.39 -2.71 -1.88
C PHE A 219 -10.29 -3.77 -1.80
N GLU A 220 -10.56 -4.91 -2.41
CA GLU A 220 -9.62 -6.03 -2.48
C GLU A 220 -9.72 -6.72 -3.85
N TYR A 221 -8.62 -7.31 -4.30
CA TYR A 221 -8.57 -8.09 -5.53
C TYR A 221 -9.11 -9.50 -5.32
N GLN A 222 -8.63 -10.20 -4.28
CA GLN A 222 -8.96 -11.60 -4.00
C GLN A 222 -10.33 -11.73 -3.31
N GLY A 223 -11.22 -12.57 -3.87
CA GLY A 223 -12.60 -12.66 -3.40
C GLY A 223 -12.74 -13.27 -2.01
N ASP A 224 -11.90 -14.23 -1.66
CA ASP A 224 -11.89 -14.88 -0.35
C ASP A 224 -11.52 -13.89 0.77
N ASN A 225 -10.48 -13.08 0.55
CA ASN A 225 -10.05 -12.01 1.43
C ASN A 225 -11.14 -10.95 1.58
N LEU A 226 -11.73 -10.52 0.45
CA LEU A 226 -12.83 -9.56 0.46
C LEU A 226 -14.04 -10.07 1.25
N LEU A 227 -14.39 -11.35 1.12
CA LEU A 227 -15.48 -11.94 1.89
C LEU A 227 -15.19 -11.92 3.39
N ILE A 228 -13.96 -12.25 3.79
CA ILE A 228 -13.52 -12.18 5.19
C ILE A 228 -13.62 -10.74 5.71
N ALA A 229 -13.15 -9.75 4.95
CA ALA A 229 -13.31 -8.33 5.27
C ALA A 229 -14.79 -7.95 5.45
N ARG A 230 -15.66 -8.30 4.50
CA ARG A 230 -17.11 -8.04 4.56
C ARG A 230 -17.75 -8.64 5.82
N VAL A 231 -17.40 -9.88 6.16
CA VAL A 231 -17.85 -10.53 7.41
C VAL A 231 -17.32 -9.78 8.64
N ASN A 232 -16.03 -9.45 8.68
CA ASN A 232 -15.44 -8.73 9.81
C ASN A 232 -16.07 -7.35 10.05
N VAL A 233 -16.38 -6.61 8.98
CA VAL A 233 -17.04 -5.30 9.06
C VAL A 233 -18.47 -5.43 9.58
N LEU A 234 -19.25 -6.38 9.06
CA LEU A 234 -20.61 -6.64 9.53
C LEU A 234 -20.62 -7.06 11.01
N GLU A 235 -19.76 -8.00 11.40
CA GLU A 235 -19.66 -8.50 12.77
C GLU A 235 -19.21 -7.41 13.73
N THR A 236 -18.35 -6.50 13.30
CA THR A 236 -17.94 -5.35 14.12
C THR A 236 -19.14 -4.48 14.48
N PHE A 237 -20.03 -4.19 13.52
CA PHE A 237 -21.29 -3.50 13.81
C PHE A 237 -22.15 -4.28 14.82
N VAL A 238 -22.31 -5.60 14.64
CA VAL A 238 -23.11 -6.46 15.52
C VAL A 238 -22.54 -6.52 16.94
N GLU A 239 -21.23 -6.67 17.07
CA GLU A 239 -20.51 -6.81 18.33
C GLU A 239 -20.55 -5.51 19.15
N HIS A 240 -20.37 -4.35 18.51
CA HIS A 240 -20.55 -3.05 19.17
C HIS A 240 -22.00 -2.83 19.64
N LEU A 241 -22.99 -3.18 18.81
CA LEU A 241 -24.40 -3.08 19.19
C LEU A 241 -24.72 -3.96 20.41
N ARG A 242 -24.29 -5.22 20.37
CA ARG A 242 -24.48 -6.19 21.45
C ARG A 242 -23.74 -5.76 22.71
N ASN A 243 -22.51 -5.27 22.59
CA ASN A 243 -21.72 -4.78 23.73
C ASN A 243 -22.44 -3.63 24.44
N ARG A 244 -23.03 -2.69 23.69
CA ARG A 244 -23.73 -1.53 24.26
C ARG A 244 -25.11 -1.85 24.82
N TRP A 245 -25.90 -2.68 24.13
CA TRP A 245 -27.33 -2.84 24.43
C TRP A 245 -27.72 -4.23 24.92
N GLY A 246 -26.79 -5.20 24.93
CA GLY A 246 -27.03 -6.58 25.35
C GLY A 246 -27.80 -7.44 24.34
N SER A 247 -28.37 -6.84 23.29
CA SER A 247 -29.14 -7.50 22.24
C SER A 247 -28.48 -7.34 20.87
N GLY A 248 -28.64 -8.32 19.98
CA GLY A 248 -28.23 -8.20 18.58
C GLY A 248 -29.09 -7.23 17.75
N PRO A 249 -28.75 -7.05 16.46
CA PRO A 249 -29.54 -6.26 15.53
C PRO A 249 -30.89 -6.93 15.28
N GLN A 250 -31.89 -6.11 14.94
CA GLN A 250 -33.11 -6.59 14.33
C GLN A 250 -32.82 -7.01 12.88
N GLN A 251 -33.71 -7.80 12.29
CA GLN A 251 -33.49 -8.36 10.96
C GLN A 251 -33.31 -7.27 9.89
N ASP A 252 -34.13 -6.23 9.91
CA ASP A 252 -34.05 -5.08 9.01
C ASP A 252 -32.75 -4.28 9.19
N GLU A 253 -32.26 -4.16 10.43
CA GLU A 253 -31.00 -3.48 10.73
C GLU A 253 -29.79 -4.28 10.23
N LEU A 254 -29.86 -5.61 10.34
CA LEU A 254 -28.83 -6.52 9.85
C LEU A 254 -28.79 -6.54 8.31
N GLU A 255 -29.96 -6.58 7.67
CA GLU A 255 -30.12 -6.48 6.21
C GLU A 255 -29.53 -5.18 5.67
N GLN A 256 -29.88 -4.04 6.29
CA GLN A 256 -29.32 -2.74 5.90
C GLN A 256 -27.80 -2.68 6.07
N ALA A 257 -27.27 -3.21 7.18
CA ALA A 257 -25.83 -3.25 7.41
C ALA A 257 -25.12 -4.11 6.35
N ALA A 258 -25.63 -5.32 6.06
CA ALA A 258 -25.07 -6.19 5.03
C ALA A 258 -25.12 -5.55 3.64
N TRP A 259 -26.22 -4.87 3.31
CA TRP A 259 -26.38 -4.15 2.05
C TRP A 259 -25.38 -3.00 1.90
N ILE A 260 -25.17 -2.19 2.95
CA ILE A 260 -24.13 -1.15 2.94
C ILE A 260 -22.74 -1.77 2.80
N VAL A 261 -22.45 -2.86 3.51
CA VAL A 261 -21.15 -3.53 3.45
C VAL A 261 -20.84 -4.05 2.05
N SER A 262 -21.81 -4.63 1.33
CA SER A 262 -21.55 -5.12 -0.03
C SER A 262 -21.36 -4.03 -1.08
N TRP A 263 -21.87 -2.81 -0.83
CA TRP A 263 -21.55 -1.63 -1.62
C TRP A 263 -20.18 -1.03 -1.28
N ASN A 264 -19.85 -0.94 0.01
CA ASN A 264 -18.68 -0.20 0.48
C ASN A 264 -17.37 -1.00 0.45
N PHE A 265 -17.48 -2.32 0.42
CA PHE A 265 -16.34 -3.24 0.30
C PHE A 265 -16.49 -3.98 -1.02
N TRP A 266 -15.77 -3.59 -2.07
CA TRP A 266 -15.97 -4.15 -3.42
C TRP A 266 -14.70 -4.83 -3.96
N GLN A 267 -14.91 -5.69 -4.96
CA GLN A 267 -13.83 -6.43 -5.61
C GLN A 267 -13.28 -5.61 -6.77
N MET A 268 -11.97 -5.32 -6.78
CA MET A 268 -11.40 -4.43 -7.80
C MET A 268 -9.94 -4.71 -8.09
N ASN A 269 -9.59 -4.63 -9.38
CA ASN A 269 -8.22 -4.48 -9.82
C ASN A 269 -7.76 -3.02 -9.65
N GLY A 270 -6.87 -2.79 -8.68
CA GLY A 270 -6.38 -1.45 -8.34
C GLY A 270 -5.57 -0.73 -9.44
N PHE A 271 -5.19 -1.42 -10.52
CA PHE A 271 -4.55 -0.82 -11.69
C PHE A 271 -5.54 -0.31 -12.72
N THR A 272 -6.64 -1.02 -12.91
CA THR A 272 -7.62 -0.74 -13.97
C THR A 272 -8.90 -0.10 -13.45
N ASP A 273 -9.11 -0.09 -12.14
CA ASP A 273 -10.37 0.32 -11.48
C ASP A 273 -11.59 -0.50 -11.92
N ALA A 274 -11.35 -1.68 -12.48
CA ALA A 274 -12.34 -2.59 -13.02
C ALA A 274 -12.44 -3.86 -12.17
N VAL A 275 -13.51 -4.63 -12.36
CA VAL A 275 -13.68 -5.93 -11.72
C VAL A 275 -12.53 -6.87 -12.14
N PRO A 276 -11.96 -7.70 -11.25
CA PRO A 276 -10.91 -8.63 -11.64
C PRO A 276 -11.35 -9.60 -12.74
N THR A 277 -10.39 -10.02 -13.57
CA THR A 277 -10.57 -11.11 -14.53
C THR A 277 -9.23 -11.77 -14.85
N ASN A 278 -9.24 -13.06 -15.14
CA ASN A 278 -8.09 -13.80 -15.65
C ASN A 278 -8.03 -13.83 -17.19
N LYS A 279 -9.01 -13.23 -17.87
CA LYS A 279 -9.07 -13.17 -19.34
C LYS A 279 -7.99 -12.23 -19.89
N MET A 280 -7.12 -12.77 -20.74
CA MET A 280 -6.07 -11.98 -21.39
C MET A 280 -6.65 -11.03 -22.45
N GLY A 281 -6.28 -9.75 -22.37
CA GLY A 281 -6.65 -8.75 -23.37
C GLY A 281 -8.07 -8.18 -23.22
N ALA A 282 -8.71 -8.38 -22.07
CA ALA A 282 -10.01 -7.78 -21.79
C ALA A 282 -9.93 -6.24 -21.82
N GLU A 283 -10.85 -5.61 -22.55
CA GLU A 283 -10.94 -4.14 -22.65
C GLU A 283 -11.80 -3.60 -21.50
N VAL A 284 -11.31 -2.56 -20.81
CA VAL A 284 -12.06 -1.92 -19.72
C VAL A 284 -13.09 -0.97 -20.31
N GLU A 285 -14.33 -1.08 -19.86
CA GLU A 285 -15.45 -0.28 -20.36
C GLU A 285 -16.24 0.37 -19.21
N SER A 286 -16.73 1.58 -19.47
CA SER A 286 -17.69 2.26 -18.59
C SER A 286 -19.08 1.66 -18.82
N THR A 287 -19.66 1.08 -17.78
CA THR A 287 -21.00 0.49 -17.83
C THR A 287 -22.06 1.33 -17.11
N LEU A 288 -21.71 2.50 -16.57
CA LEU A 288 -22.66 3.35 -15.82
C LEU A 288 -23.90 3.73 -16.65
N GLY A 289 -23.77 3.89 -17.97
CA GLY A 289 -24.89 4.21 -18.86
C GLY A 289 -25.90 3.07 -19.05
N THR A 290 -25.51 1.83 -18.74
CA THR A 290 -26.32 0.61 -18.80
C THR A 290 -26.41 -0.06 -17.42
N PHE A 291 -26.04 0.65 -16.35
CA PHE A 291 -26.04 0.13 -15.01
C PHE A 291 -27.48 0.00 -14.51
N GLU A 292 -27.97 -1.23 -14.44
CA GLU A 292 -29.16 -1.55 -13.68
C GLU A 292 -28.72 -1.83 -12.24
N GLU A 293 -29.13 -0.98 -11.30
CA GLU A 293 -28.89 -1.25 -9.89
C GLU A 293 -29.45 -2.64 -9.57
N PRO A 294 -28.63 -3.60 -9.11
CA PRO A 294 -29.12 -4.94 -8.85
C PRO A 294 -30.23 -4.83 -7.81
N GLU A 295 -31.47 -5.11 -8.24
CA GLU A 295 -32.64 -4.90 -7.39
C GLU A 295 -32.40 -5.62 -6.06
N PRO A 296 -32.44 -4.91 -4.91
CA PRO A 296 -32.52 -5.60 -3.65
C PRO A 296 -33.80 -6.43 -3.70
N GLU A 297 -33.74 -7.75 -3.47
CA GLU A 297 -34.97 -8.53 -3.33
C GLU A 297 -35.88 -7.78 -2.34
N PRO A 298 -37.09 -7.39 -2.78
CA PRO A 298 -37.81 -6.32 -2.11
C PRO A 298 -38.13 -6.71 -0.66
N MET A 299 -37.79 -5.80 0.25
CA MET A 299 -38.28 -5.79 1.63
C MET A 299 -39.81 -5.62 1.62
N GLN A 300 -40.53 -6.73 1.45
CA GLN A 300 -42.00 -6.82 1.38
C GLN A 300 -42.66 -5.94 0.29
N PRO A 301 -43.44 -6.53 -0.64
CA PRO A 301 -44.18 -5.73 -1.61
C PRO A 301 -45.22 -4.87 -0.88
N SER A 302 -45.28 -3.59 -1.24
CA SER A 302 -46.38 -2.72 -0.85
C SER A 302 -47.65 -3.19 -1.58
N LEU A 303 -48.80 -3.10 -0.92
CA LEU A 303 -50.12 -3.52 -1.44
C LEU A 303 -50.58 -2.78 -2.73
N PHE A 304 -49.72 -1.93 -3.31
CA PHE A 304 -50.00 -1.13 -4.50
C PHE A 304 -49.39 -1.70 -5.80
N ASP A 305 -48.52 -2.71 -5.73
CA ASP A 305 -47.84 -3.27 -6.92
C ASP A 305 -48.62 -4.40 -7.62
N LEU A 306 -49.89 -4.60 -7.28
CA LEU A 306 -50.71 -5.72 -7.80
C LEU A 306 -51.59 -5.38 -9.02
N PHE A 307 -51.39 -4.23 -9.69
CA PHE A 307 -52.35 -3.73 -10.68
C PHE A 307 -51.82 -3.16 -12.01
N ASP A 308 -50.53 -3.24 -12.33
CA ASP A 308 -50.02 -2.61 -13.59
C ASP A 308 -49.69 -3.59 -14.74
N ASP A 309 -50.08 -4.86 -14.64
CA ASP A 309 -49.99 -5.82 -15.77
C ASP A 309 -51.11 -5.64 -16.79
N VAL A 310 -51.04 -4.62 -17.65
CA VAL A 310 -51.74 -4.62 -18.95
C VAL A 310 -50.98 -3.78 -19.98
N PHE A 311 -50.30 -4.42 -20.94
CA PHE A 311 -50.22 -4.16 -22.40
C PHE A 311 -48.83 -4.53 -23.00
N PRO A 312 -48.76 -5.41 -24.02
CA PRO A 312 -47.55 -5.70 -24.79
C PRO A 312 -47.48 -4.91 -26.12
N ASP A 313 -46.25 -4.65 -26.61
CA ASP A 313 -45.78 -4.88 -28.01
C ASP A 313 -44.53 -4.03 -28.36
N GLU A 314 -43.45 -4.71 -28.79
CA GLU A 314 -42.79 -4.67 -30.13
C GLU A 314 -41.87 -3.43 -30.35
N THR A 315 -40.65 -3.49 -30.90
CA THR A 315 -40.05 -4.31 -31.97
C THR A 315 -38.51 -4.37 -31.81
N THR A 316 -37.92 -5.49 -32.23
CA THR A 316 -36.48 -5.74 -32.39
C THR A 316 -35.88 -5.03 -33.62
N GLU A 317 -34.69 -4.43 -33.48
CA GLU A 317 -33.77 -4.16 -34.59
C GLU A 317 -32.46 -4.90 -34.37
N GLU A 318 -32.12 -5.78 -35.32
CA GLU A 318 -30.88 -6.57 -35.35
C GLU A 318 -29.70 -5.69 -35.77
N THR A 319 -28.79 -5.40 -34.84
CA THR A 319 -27.47 -4.86 -35.16
C THR A 319 -26.44 -5.99 -35.33
N LYS A 320 -25.69 -5.90 -36.43
CA LYS A 320 -24.65 -6.83 -36.89
C LYS A 320 -23.71 -7.28 -35.78
N GLU A 321 -23.54 -8.60 -35.68
CA GLU A 321 -22.51 -9.27 -34.89
C GLU A 321 -21.12 -8.86 -35.40
N GLU A 322 -20.47 -7.95 -34.67
CA GLU A 322 -19.01 -7.94 -34.57
C GLU A 322 -18.62 -9.01 -33.53
N GLU A 323 -17.51 -9.72 -33.75
CA GLU A 323 -17.01 -10.72 -32.78
C GLU A 323 -16.98 -10.09 -31.37
N PRO A 324 -17.55 -10.73 -30.33
CA PRO A 324 -17.70 -10.08 -29.03
C PRO A 324 -16.31 -9.82 -28.46
N ARG A 325 -15.90 -8.56 -28.43
CA ARG A 325 -14.77 -8.13 -27.60
C ARG A 325 -15.20 -8.34 -26.15
N GLU A 326 -14.46 -9.15 -25.41
CA GLU A 326 -14.76 -9.38 -23.99
C GLU A 326 -14.40 -8.12 -23.20
N THR A 327 -15.42 -7.41 -22.72
CA THR A 327 -15.25 -6.19 -21.92
C THR A 327 -15.40 -6.48 -20.43
N VAL A 328 -14.74 -5.65 -19.61
CA VAL A 328 -14.78 -5.74 -18.15
C VAL A 328 -15.24 -4.39 -17.60
N PRO A 329 -16.27 -4.36 -16.73
CA PRO A 329 -16.84 -3.11 -16.24
C PRO A 329 -15.92 -2.42 -15.24
N LEU A 330 -15.86 -1.09 -15.32
CA LEU A 330 -15.35 -0.24 -14.25
C LEU A 330 -16.18 -0.43 -12.98
N CYS A 331 -15.52 -0.49 -11.82
CA CYS A 331 -16.18 -0.70 -10.55
C CYS A 331 -17.09 0.48 -10.18
N VAL A 332 -18.30 0.15 -9.77
CA VAL A 332 -19.32 1.11 -9.32
C VAL A 332 -19.40 1.09 -7.80
N ILE A 333 -19.38 2.27 -7.19
CA ILE A 333 -19.54 2.48 -5.75
C ILE A 333 -20.72 3.41 -5.47
N TYR A 334 -21.24 3.38 -4.25
CA TYR A 334 -22.42 4.16 -3.88
C TYR A 334 -22.05 5.50 -3.22
N ASP A 335 -22.60 6.59 -3.75
CA ASP A 335 -22.56 7.91 -3.13
C ASP A 335 -23.72 8.04 -2.15
N TRP A 336 -23.46 7.76 -0.87
CA TRP A 336 -24.47 7.87 0.19
C TRP A 336 -24.95 9.30 0.44
N GLN A 337 -24.20 10.33 0.02
CA GLN A 337 -24.61 11.72 0.23
C GLN A 337 -25.65 12.15 -0.79
N ASN A 338 -25.48 11.72 -2.04
CA ASN A 338 -26.37 12.07 -3.15
C ASN A 338 -27.40 10.96 -3.47
N GLY A 339 -27.22 9.75 -2.94
CA GLY A 339 -28.12 8.61 -3.12
C GLY A 339 -28.04 8.02 -4.53
N GLU A 340 -26.84 7.98 -5.12
CA GLU A 340 -26.64 7.51 -6.50
C GLU A 340 -25.36 6.64 -6.63
N PRO A 341 -25.36 5.62 -7.50
CA PRO A 341 -24.15 4.90 -7.87
C PRO A 341 -23.26 5.76 -8.79
N PHE A 342 -21.94 5.55 -8.71
CA PHE A 342 -20.98 6.17 -9.64
C PHE A 342 -19.71 5.31 -9.79
N GLU A 343 -18.99 5.50 -10.89
CA GLU A 343 -17.74 4.76 -11.15
C GLU A 343 -16.60 5.26 -10.27
N PHE A 344 -15.88 4.34 -9.62
CA PHE A 344 -14.71 4.68 -8.80
C PHE A 344 -13.63 5.41 -9.61
N ALA A 345 -13.45 5.04 -10.88
CA ALA A 345 -12.50 5.69 -11.79
C ALA A 345 -12.76 7.19 -11.97
N ALA A 346 -14.00 7.67 -11.80
CA ALA A 346 -14.34 9.08 -11.90
C ALA A 346 -13.67 9.93 -10.80
N LEU A 347 -13.23 9.33 -9.69
CA LEU A 347 -12.45 10.01 -8.64
C LEU A 347 -11.03 10.37 -9.07
N LYS A 348 -10.50 9.73 -10.13
CA LYS A 348 -9.11 9.89 -10.56
C LYS A 348 -8.91 10.82 -11.76
N GLY A 349 -9.99 11.31 -12.37
CA GLY A 349 -9.96 12.14 -13.57
C GLY A 349 -9.53 13.60 -13.32
N GLU A 350 -9.14 14.31 -14.38
CA GLU A 350 -8.75 15.74 -14.30
C GLU A 350 -9.90 16.66 -13.86
N ALA A 351 -11.13 16.25 -14.13
CA ALA A 351 -12.36 16.86 -13.62
C ALA A 351 -12.95 16.04 -12.45
N ALA A 352 -12.10 15.49 -11.59
CA ALA A 352 -12.52 14.80 -10.37
C ALA A 352 -13.64 15.61 -9.72
N ILE A 353 -14.76 14.95 -9.41
CA ILE A 353 -15.96 15.63 -8.90
C ILE A 353 -15.58 16.24 -7.55
N MET A 354 -15.28 17.54 -7.54
CA MET A 354 -14.90 18.28 -6.34
C MET A 354 -15.94 18.02 -5.24
N GLY A 355 -15.50 17.42 -4.14
CA GLY A 355 -16.37 17.03 -3.02
C GLY A 355 -16.66 15.53 -2.87
N LYS A 356 -16.28 14.66 -3.83
CA LYS A 356 -16.46 13.19 -3.72
C LYS A 356 -15.20 12.41 -3.27
N LYS A 357 -14.07 13.07 -3.01
CA LYS A 357 -12.86 12.40 -2.50
C LYS A 357 -13.09 11.81 -1.11
N PHE A 358 -12.38 10.72 -0.81
CA PHE A 358 -12.32 10.21 0.57
C PHE A 358 -11.62 11.23 1.46
N TYR A 359 -12.08 11.40 2.70
CA TYR A 359 -11.38 12.23 3.67
C TYR A 359 -9.94 11.72 3.91
N ALA A 360 -9.76 10.39 3.99
CA ALA A 360 -8.46 9.76 4.09
C ALA A 360 -8.41 8.39 3.42
N VAL A 361 -7.24 8.04 2.91
CA VAL A 361 -6.89 6.69 2.44
C VAL A 361 -5.83 6.09 3.34
N ILE A 362 -6.00 4.83 3.71
CA ILE A 362 -5.05 4.05 4.51
C ILE A 362 -4.80 2.68 3.86
N GLY A 363 -3.67 2.03 4.11
CA GLY A 363 -3.48 0.65 3.65
C GLY A 363 -2.05 0.13 3.67
N ASN A 364 -1.93 -1.16 3.36
CA ASN A 364 -0.70 -1.90 3.16
C ASN A 364 -0.71 -2.52 1.75
N PRO A 365 -0.37 -1.75 0.70
CA PRO A 365 -0.46 -2.22 -0.68
C PRO A 365 0.54 -3.34 -0.98
N PRO A 366 0.29 -4.16 -2.01
CA PRO A 366 1.23 -5.20 -2.41
C PRO A 366 2.58 -4.60 -2.82
N TYR A 367 3.66 -5.24 -2.36
CA TYR A 367 5.01 -4.67 -2.53
C TYR A 367 5.60 -4.92 -3.91
N GLN A 368 5.28 -6.06 -4.53
CA GLN A 368 5.89 -6.51 -5.78
C GLN A 368 4.85 -7.23 -6.65
N LEU A 369 5.05 -7.24 -7.96
CA LEU A 369 4.27 -8.11 -8.84
C LEU A 369 4.53 -9.57 -8.49
N SER A 370 3.46 -10.36 -8.49
CA SER A 370 3.64 -11.80 -8.39
C SER A 370 4.31 -12.29 -9.68
N VAL A 371 5.43 -13.01 -9.55
CA VAL A 371 6.08 -13.64 -10.69
C VAL A 371 5.19 -14.81 -11.12
N ALA A 372 4.18 -14.55 -11.95
CA ALA A 372 3.66 -15.59 -12.81
C ALA A 372 4.83 -16.07 -13.67
N GLU A 373 4.95 -17.37 -13.87
CA GLU A 373 6.06 -18.04 -14.56
C GLU A 373 6.19 -17.63 -16.05
N GLN A 374 6.48 -16.37 -16.34
CA GLN A 374 6.83 -15.89 -17.67
C GLN A 374 8.35 -15.89 -17.79
N ASP A 375 8.87 -16.92 -18.47
CA ASP A 375 9.87 -16.96 -19.55
C ASP A 375 10.90 -15.81 -19.72
N SER A 376 11.31 -15.18 -18.62
CA SER A 376 12.50 -14.35 -18.57
C SER A 376 13.50 -15.03 -17.64
N GLY A 377 14.74 -15.20 -18.11
CA GLY A 377 15.79 -16.01 -17.49
C GLY A 377 16.26 -15.60 -16.08
N ASN A 378 15.49 -14.81 -15.34
CA ASN A 378 15.76 -14.39 -13.96
C ASN A 378 14.58 -14.73 -13.04
N LYS A 379 14.51 -15.99 -12.57
CA LYS A 379 13.49 -16.52 -11.63
C LYS A 379 13.47 -15.85 -10.25
N THR A 380 14.27 -14.80 -10.01
CA THR A 380 14.53 -14.20 -8.69
C THR A 380 14.19 -12.71 -8.59
N TYR A 381 13.74 -12.07 -9.67
CA TYR A 381 13.42 -10.64 -9.67
C TYR A 381 11.92 -10.38 -9.83
N ALA A 382 11.31 -9.77 -8.81
CA ALA A 382 9.94 -9.28 -8.86
C ALA A 382 9.94 -7.74 -8.81
N PRO A 383 9.43 -7.04 -9.82
CA PRO A 383 9.44 -5.58 -9.85
C PRO A 383 8.52 -5.00 -8.75
N PRO A 384 8.91 -3.90 -8.09
CA PRO A 384 8.10 -3.27 -7.07
C PRO A 384 6.84 -2.66 -7.69
N ILE A 385 5.72 -2.67 -6.97
CA ILE A 385 4.46 -2.12 -7.48
C ILE A 385 3.75 -1.16 -6.52
N TYR A 386 4.14 -1.12 -5.24
CA TYR A 386 3.57 -0.20 -4.25
C TYR A 386 3.57 1.27 -4.69
N HIS A 387 4.56 1.70 -5.48
CA HIS A 387 4.63 3.07 -6.02
C HIS A 387 3.43 3.47 -6.91
N GLU A 388 2.88 2.52 -7.68
CA GLU A 388 1.67 2.75 -8.49
C GLU A 388 0.43 2.90 -7.59
N PHE A 389 0.33 2.10 -6.52
CA PHE A 389 -0.73 2.25 -5.52
C PHE A 389 -0.64 3.57 -4.77
N MET A 390 0.57 4.05 -4.45
CA MET A 390 0.75 5.38 -3.84
C MET A 390 0.24 6.49 -4.77
N ASP A 391 0.67 6.50 -6.03
CA ASP A 391 0.22 7.51 -7.01
C ASP A 391 -1.28 7.42 -7.29
N SER A 392 -1.86 6.21 -7.30
CA SER A 392 -3.29 5.97 -7.43
C SER A 392 -4.08 6.51 -6.23
N ALA A 393 -3.59 6.27 -5.00
CA ALA A 393 -4.22 6.74 -3.77
C ALA A 393 -4.24 8.28 -3.67
N PHE A 394 -3.18 8.97 -4.13
CA PHE A 394 -3.12 10.44 -4.14
C PHE A 394 -4.15 11.09 -5.07
N LYS A 395 -4.74 10.34 -6.00
CA LYS A 395 -5.79 10.85 -6.88
C LYS A 395 -7.16 10.86 -6.19
N VAL A 396 -7.43 9.89 -5.31
CA VAL A 396 -8.75 9.70 -4.69
C VAL A 396 -8.88 10.31 -3.29
N SER A 397 -7.77 10.74 -2.68
CA SER A 397 -7.75 11.44 -1.39
C SER A 397 -6.60 12.43 -1.31
N ASP A 398 -6.84 13.54 -0.60
CA ASP A 398 -5.80 14.54 -0.29
C ASP A 398 -4.95 14.11 0.92
N LYS A 399 -5.48 13.22 1.78
CA LYS A 399 -4.78 12.65 2.93
C LYS A 399 -4.59 11.15 2.73
N VAL A 400 -3.34 10.71 2.64
CA VAL A 400 -3.01 9.32 2.29
C VAL A 400 -1.92 8.82 3.22
N GLU A 401 -2.16 7.69 3.87
CA GLU A 401 -1.21 7.04 4.75
C GLU A 401 -0.98 5.59 4.38
N LEU A 402 0.25 5.24 4.00
CA LEU A 402 0.57 3.91 3.50
C LEU A 402 1.83 3.35 4.15
N VAL A 403 1.80 2.06 4.47
CA VAL A 403 2.99 1.30 4.86
C VAL A 403 3.59 0.61 3.63
N THR A 404 4.86 0.88 3.34
CA THR A 404 5.55 0.40 2.12
C THR A 404 7.03 0.09 2.38
N PRO A 405 7.70 -0.67 1.48
CA PRO A 405 9.15 -0.84 1.54
C PRO A 405 9.89 0.49 1.41
N ALA A 406 10.90 0.72 2.25
CA ALA A 406 11.51 2.03 2.43
C ALA A 406 12.68 2.36 1.50
N ARG A 407 13.06 1.46 0.58
CA ARG A 407 14.26 1.65 -0.27
C ARG A 407 14.22 2.94 -1.10
N PHE A 408 13.04 3.37 -1.55
CA PHE A 408 12.89 4.59 -2.35
C PHE A 408 13.29 5.86 -1.57
N LEU A 409 13.20 5.85 -0.23
CA LEU A 409 13.62 6.98 0.61
C LEU A 409 15.12 7.28 0.50
N PHE A 410 15.92 6.28 0.11
CA PHE A 410 17.36 6.42 -0.09
C PHE A 410 17.74 6.62 -1.56
N ASP A 411 16.76 6.97 -2.41
CA ASP A 411 16.84 6.90 -3.87
C ASP A 411 17.51 5.58 -4.32
N ALA A 412 17.08 4.46 -3.74
CA ALA A 412 17.64 3.12 -3.93
C ALA A 412 16.54 2.11 -4.27
N GLY A 413 16.94 0.87 -4.55
CA GLY A 413 16.02 -0.19 -4.96
C GLY A 413 15.59 -0.08 -6.42
N SER A 414 14.48 -0.75 -6.73
CA SER A 414 14.01 -1.02 -8.09
C SER A 414 12.85 -0.16 -8.56
N THR A 415 12.35 0.75 -7.73
CA THR A 415 11.39 1.77 -8.16
C THR A 415 12.08 2.77 -9.11
N PRO A 416 11.35 3.40 -10.05
CA PRO A 416 11.94 4.36 -10.98
C PRO A 416 12.63 5.51 -10.23
N LYS A 417 13.89 5.80 -10.56
CA LYS A 417 14.66 6.89 -9.91
C LYS A 417 13.98 8.26 -10.02
N ALA A 418 13.32 8.53 -11.15
CA ALA A 418 12.55 9.75 -11.34
C ALA A 418 11.37 9.82 -10.36
N TRP A 419 10.71 8.69 -10.09
CA TRP A 419 9.63 8.59 -9.11
C TRP A 419 10.15 8.76 -7.68
N ASN A 420 11.27 8.12 -7.32
CA ASN A 420 11.89 8.32 -6.00
C ASN A 420 12.17 9.81 -5.73
N ARG A 421 12.78 10.49 -6.71
CA ARG A 421 13.05 11.93 -6.60
C ARG A 421 11.77 12.77 -6.57
N LYS A 422 10.72 12.39 -7.30
CA LYS A 422 9.40 13.04 -7.20
C LYS A 422 8.89 12.97 -5.76
N MET A 423 8.91 11.79 -5.14
CA MET A 423 8.44 11.59 -3.76
C MET A 423 9.32 12.33 -2.74
N LEU A 424 10.64 12.27 -2.88
CA LEU A 424 11.57 12.96 -1.97
C LEU A 424 11.48 14.49 -2.06
N ASN A 425 11.05 15.03 -3.20
CA ASN A 425 10.88 16.46 -3.41
C ASN A 425 9.43 16.95 -3.25
N ASP A 426 8.48 16.08 -2.89
CA ASP A 426 7.10 16.50 -2.61
C ASP A 426 7.04 17.17 -1.22
N PRO A 427 6.73 18.47 -1.12
CA PRO A 427 6.65 19.17 0.17
C PRO A 427 5.45 18.71 1.01
N HIS A 428 4.48 18.03 0.41
CA HIS A 428 3.28 17.51 1.09
C HIS A 428 3.46 16.10 1.64
N PHE A 429 4.63 15.49 1.42
CA PHE A 429 4.94 14.11 1.78
C PHE A 429 5.87 14.04 2.99
N LYS A 430 5.52 13.18 3.96
CA LYS A 430 6.24 13.01 5.23
C LYS A 430 6.40 11.53 5.58
N VAL A 431 7.52 11.18 6.21
CA VAL A 431 7.73 9.86 6.81
C VAL A 431 7.28 9.90 8.26
N MET A 432 6.27 9.10 8.62
CA MET A 432 5.73 9.02 9.99
C MET A 432 6.57 8.09 10.85
N SER A 433 6.98 6.95 10.29
CA SER A 433 7.94 6.05 10.92
C SER A 433 8.76 5.28 9.90
N TYR A 434 9.95 4.85 10.31
CA TYR A 434 10.83 3.99 9.52
C TYR A 434 11.43 2.93 10.43
N LYS A 435 11.43 1.69 9.99
CA LYS A 435 12.12 0.57 10.65
C LYS A 435 13.09 -0.06 9.67
N ALA A 436 14.39 0.06 9.94
CA ALA A 436 15.44 -0.52 9.10
C ALA A 436 15.34 -2.05 9.02
N ASP A 437 15.02 -2.67 10.16
CA ASP A 437 14.67 -4.08 10.24
C ASP A 437 13.16 -4.25 10.18
N ALA A 438 12.67 -4.70 9.02
CA ALA A 438 11.26 -4.91 8.80
C ALA A 438 10.69 -6.10 9.58
N SER A 439 11.52 -7.04 10.06
CA SER A 439 11.04 -8.19 10.86
C SER A 439 10.43 -7.76 12.20
N SER A 440 10.80 -6.57 12.68
CA SER A 440 10.19 -5.93 13.85
C SER A 440 8.72 -5.52 13.66
N ALA A 441 8.24 -5.46 12.41
CA ALA A 441 6.84 -5.23 12.08
C ALA A 441 6.19 -6.40 11.35
N PHE A 442 6.95 -7.08 10.51
CA PHE A 442 6.49 -8.19 9.68
C PHE A 442 7.43 -9.39 9.89
N PRO A 443 7.27 -10.16 10.98
CA PRO A 443 8.22 -11.19 11.39
C PRO A 443 8.37 -12.30 10.35
N ASN A 444 7.32 -12.57 9.57
CA ASN A 444 7.27 -13.64 8.58
C ASN A 444 7.69 -13.19 7.17
N THR A 445 8.10 -11.93 6.98
CA THR A 445 8.42 -11.39 5.65
C THR A 445 9.79 -10.72 5.59
N ASP A 446 10.66 -11.17 4.67
CA ASP A 446 11.97 -10.57 4.43
C ASP A 446 11.86 -9.34 3.50
N ILE A 447 11.71 -8.16 4.09
CA ILE A 447 11.63 -6.88 3.35
C ILE A 447 12.97 -6.16 3.44
N LYS A 448 13.76 -6.27 2.36
CA LYS A 448 15.09 -5.64 2.33
C LYS A 448 14.99 -4.12 2.27
N GLY A 449 15.78 -3.44 3.10
CA GLY A 449 15.88 -1.98 3.14
C GLY A 449 14.91 -1.31 4.10
N GLY A 450 14.16 -2.10 4.86
CA GLY A 450 13.24 -1.63 5.88
C GLY A 450 11.84 -1.31 5.35
N VAL A 451 10.97 -0.93 6.27
CA VAL A 451 9.60 -0.50 6.04
C VAL A 451 9.44 0.94 6.50
N ALA A 452 8.62 1.72 5.80
CA ALA A 452 8.23 3.06 6.22
C ALA A 452 6.71 3.20 6.21
N VAL A 453 6.19 3.89 7.24
CA VAL A 453 4.85 4.49 7.20
C VAL A 453 5.02 5.90 6.69
N THR A 454 4.30 6.22 5.62
CA THR A 454 4.39 7.50 4.93
C THR A 454 3.02 8.16 4.87
N TYR A 455 3.00 9.47 5.06
CA TYR A 455 1.80 10.29 5.08
C TYR A 455 1.93 11.42 4.07
N ARG A 456 0.90 11.64 3.26
CA ARG A 456 0.78 12.79 2.37
C ARG A 456 -0.47 13.57 2.72
N ASP A 457 -0.36 14.89 2.84
CA ASP A 457 -1.51 15.79 3.00
C ASP A 457 -1.37 16.96 2.02
N ALA A 458 -2.18 16.96 0.95
CA ALA A 458 -2.11 17.97 -0.10
C ALA A 458 -2.37 19.40 0.41
N ASP A 459 -3.01 19.55 1.58
CA ASP A 459 -3.31 20.84 2.19
C ASP A 459 -2.18 21.36 3.10
N ARG A 460 -1.14 20.55 3.37
CA ARG A 460 -0.08 20.87 4.33
C ARG A 460 1.30 20.80 3.71
N ASP A 461 2.10 21.83 3.94
CA ASP A 461 3.52 21.84 3.59
C ASP A 461 4.35 21.39 4.81
N PHE A 462 5.04 20.26 4.66
CA PHE A 462 5.98 19.71 5.64
C PHE A 462 7.45 20.02 5.29
N GLY A 463 7.70 20.58 4.10
CA GLY A 463 9.01 20.66 3.47
C GLY A 463 9.43 19.34 2.81
N ALA A 464 10.13 19.45 1.67
CA ALA A 464 10.66 18.28 0.97
C ALA A 464 11.70 17.52 1.82
N ILE A 465 11.68 16.19 1.71
CA ILE A 465 12.64 15.31 2.40
C ILE A 465 14.04 15.51 1.83
N GLU A 466 14.16 15.56 0.49
CA GLU A 466 15.37 15.60 -0.34
C GLU A 466 16.34 14.43 -0.08
N VAL A 467 16.93 14.40 1.12
CA VAL A 467 17.85 13.39 1.63
C VAL A 467 17.28 12.86 2.93
N PHE A 468 16.82 11.61 2.89
CA PHE A 468 16.27 10.94 4.07
C PHE A 468 17.38 10.47 5.01
N THR A 469 17.15 10.66 6.31
CA THR A 469 17.94 10.03 7.37
C THR A 469 17.01 9.64 8.51
N HIS A 470 17.18 8.43 9.02
CA HIS A 470 16.39 7.95 10.16
C HIS A 470 16.92 8.46 11.50
N PHE A 471 18.16 8.96 11.55
CA PHE A 471 18.74 9.47 12.77
C PHE A 471 18.26 10.92 12.99
N ASP A 472 17.49 11.12 14.06
CA ASP A 472 16.95 12.42 14.44
C ASP A 472 18.04 13.49 14.60
N GLU A 473 19.22 13.09 15.09
CA GLU A 473 20.39 13.96 15.23
C GLU A 473 20.89 14.44 13.87
N LEU A 474 21.01 13.54 12.89
CA LEU A 474 21.48 13.88 11.55
C LEU A 474 20.44 14.75 10.81
N ARG A 475 19.15 14.46 10.96
CA ARG A 475 18.07 15.30 10.42
C ARG A 475 18.17 16.73 10.98
N THR A 476 18.29 16.84 12.30
CA THR A 476 18.42 18.14 12.99
C THR A 476 19.68 18.90 12.57
N ILE A 477 20.81 18.20 12.38
CA ILE A 477 22.05 18.80 11.88
C ILE A 477 21.86 19.29 10.45
N LYS A 478 21.29 18.48 9.55
CA LYS A 478 21.02 18.85 8.15
C LYS A 478 20.19 20.12 8.08
N GLU A 479 19.07 20.18 8.80
CA GLU A 479 18.18 21.35 8.82
C GLU A 479 18.90 22.62 9.28
N LYS A 480 19.81 22.53 10.26
CA LYS A 480 20.61 23.67 10.72
C LYS A 480 21.64 24.10 9.67
N VAL A 481 22.33 23.15 9.04
CA VAL A 481 23.39 23.42 8.06
C VAL A 481 22.82 24.00 6.76
N VAL A 482 21.74 23.43 6.23
CA VAL A 482 21.12 23.88 4.96
C VAL A 482 20.58 25.32 5.08
N LYS A 483 20.01 25.69 6.25
CA LYS A 483 19.56 27.06 6.53
C LYS A 483 20.67 28.12 6.43
N HIS A 484 21.94 27.73 6.56
CA HIS A 484 23.07 28.64 6.43
C HIS A 484 23.56 28.83 4.99
N GLY A 485 22.94 28.18 3.99
CA GLY A 485 23.29 28.37 2.58
C GLY A 485 24.72 27.95 2.23
N ILE A 486 25.27 26.98 2.96
CA ILE A 486 26.63 26.48 2.76
C ILE A 486 26.67 25.71 1.43
N GLN A 487 27.62 26.03 0.57
CA GLN A 487 27.85 25.29 -0.67
C GLN A 487 28.27 23.84 -0.33
N PRO A 488 27.54 22.80 -0.79
CA PRO A 488 27.90 21.42 -0.54
C PRO A 488 29.28 21.08 -1.09
N LEU A 489 30.08 20.35 -0.32
CA LEU A 489 31.36 19.80 -0.83
C LEU A 489 31.14 18.84 -2.00
N GLY A 490 29.96 18.22 -2.10
CA GLY A 490 29.59 17.38 -3.24
C GLY A 490 29.62 18.11 -4.58
N ASP A 491 29.48 19.44 -4.60
CA ASP A 491 29.54 20.23 -5.85
C ASP A 491 30.96 20.32 -6.42
N ILE A 492 31.97 20.03 -5.59
CA ILE A 492 33.39 20.15 -5.95
C ILE A 492 34.16 18.83 -5.80
N ILE A 493 33.54 17.80 -5.22
CA ILE A 493 34.10 16.46 -5.04
C ILE A 493 33.55 15.53 -6.12
N PHE A 494 34.46 14.90 -6.86
CA PHE A 494 34.16 13.90 -7.87
C PHE A 494 34.73 12.54 -7.45
N ALA A 495 34.11 11.46 -7.91
CA ALA A 495 34.58 10.11 -7.62
C ALA A 495 35.98 9.87 -8.22
N ALA A 496 36.77 8.99 -7.60
CA ALA A 496 38.16 8.77 -8.03
C ALA A 496 38.28 8.18 -9.45
N ASP A 497 37.22 7.55 -9.95
CA ASP A 497 37.11 6.94 -11.28
C ASP A 497 36.49 7.88 -12.33
N SER A 498 36.17 9.13 -11.99
CA SER A 498 35.61 10.07 -12.96
C SER A 498 36.66 10.66 -13.91
N TYR A 499 37.94 10.65 -13.50
CA TYR A 499 39.04 11.13 -14.32
C TYR A 499 39.62 10.02 -15.19
N HIS A 500 39.86 10.37 -16.46
CA HIS A 500 40.34 9.43 -17.45
C HIS A 500 41.56 9.95 -18.20
N PHE A 501 42.47 9.07 -18.59
CA PHE A 501 43.51 9.34 -19.57
C PHE A 501 42.91 9.43 -20.99
N THR A 502 43.62 10.11 -21.90
CA THR A 502 43.27 10.14 -23.33
C THR A 502 43.99 9.04 -24.10
N GLU A 503 43.52 8.77 -25.33
CA GLU A 503 44.21 7.83 -26.23
C GLU A 503 45.63 8.29 -26.59
N ALA A 504 45.87 9.61 -26.66
CA ALA A 504 47.18 10.16 -26.96
C ALA A 504 48.28 9.68 -26.00
N MET A 505 47.94 9.43 -24.73
CA MET A 505 48.89 8.84 -23.78
C MET A 505 49.33 7.44 -24.22
N HIS A 506 48.41 6.60 -24.71
CA HIS A 506 48.70 5.25 -25.15
C HIS A 506 49.37 5.20 -26.53
N GLU A 507 49.10 6.19 -27.39
CA GLU A 507 49.81 6.35 -28.67
C GLU A 507 51.28 6.72 -28.45
N ASP A 508 51.55 7.62 -27.52
CA ASP A 508 52.91 8.09 -27.21
C ASP A 508 53.68 7.12 -26.30
N HIS A 509 52.97 6.40 -25.43
CA HIS A 509 53.50 5.41 -24.50
C HIS A 509 52.75 4.06 -24.57
N PRO A 510 52.93 3.28 -25.66
CA PRO A 510 52.25 1.99 -25.84
C PRO A 510 52.51 0.99 -24.71
N GLU A 511 53.64 1.11 -24.00
CA GLU A 511 54.01 0.27 -22.85
C GLU A 511 53.07 0.41 -21.65
N ILE A 512 52.28 1.49 -21.59
CA ILE A 512 51.31 1.71 -20.52
C ILE A 512 50.11 0.78 -20.66
N ARG A 513 49.69 0.51 -21.90
CA ARG A 513 48.44 -0.19 -22.21
C ARG A 513 48.53 -1.67 -21.86
N TYR A 514 47.48 -2.21 -21.25
CA TYR A 514 47.43 -3.64 -21.01
C TYR A 514 47.27 -4.42 -22.33
N VAL A 515 48.16 -5.37 -22.58
CA VAL A 515 48.07 -6.35 -23.66
C VAL A 515 48.17 -7.74 -23.04
N ASP A 516 47.34 -8.69 -23.47
CA ASP A 516 47.22 -10.01 -22.83
C ASP A 516 48.55 -10.79 -22.75
N ASP A 517 49.49 -10.53 -23.66
CA ASP A 517 50.78 -11.24 -23.75
C ASP A 517 51.95 -10.53 -23.03
N ASP A 518 51.87 -9.21 -22.81
CA ASP A 518 52.99 -8.37 -22.33
C ASP A 518 52.71 -7.64 -21.01
N HIS A 519 51.47 -7.73 -20.50
CA HIS A 519 51.02 -7.14 -19.23
C HIS A 519 51.60 -5.73 -19.00
N GLY A 520 51.06 -4.71 -19.68
CA GLY A 520 51.49 -3.31 -19.57
C GLY A 520 51.41 -2.71 -18.16
N LEU A 521 51.76 -1.43 -18.03
CA LEU A 521 51.86 -0.77 -16.71
C LEU A 521 50.50 -0.55 -16.00
N LEU A 522 49.39 -0.63 -16.74
CA LEU A 522 48.03 -0.62 -16.22
C LEU A 522 47.38 -2.00 -16.25
N SER A 523 46.38 -2.19 -15.39
CA SER A 523 45.63 -3.44 -15.29
C SER A 523 44.58 -3.58 -16.39
N LYS A 524 44.30 -4.83 -16.79
CA LYS A 524 43.23 -5.18 -17.73
C LYS A 524 41.92 -4.45 -17.44
N ASN A 525 41.32 -3.85 -18.48
CA ASN A 525 40.08 -3.06 -18.44
C ASN A 525 40.15 -1.74 -17.66
N HIS A 526 41.36 -1.23 -17.36
CA HIS A 526 41.56 0.04 -16.66
C HIS A 526 42.56 0.96 -17.39
N ASP A 527 42.70 0.79 -18.71
CA ASP A 527 43.69 1.51 -19.52
C ASP A 527 43.53 3.03 -19.43
N TYR A 528 42.32 3.53 -19.17
CA TYR A 528 42.06 4.97 -19.07
C TYR A 528 41.89 5.47 -17.64
N ASP A 529 41.93 4.63 -16.62
CA ASP A 529 41.54 5.05 -15.27
C ASP A 529 42.66 5.84 -14.57
N LEU A 530 42.40 7.09 -14.19
CA LEU A 530 43.32 7.90 -13.38
C LEU A 530 43.17 7.58 -11.88
N LYS A 531 43.61 6.38 -11.46
CA LYS A 531 43.53 5.91 -10.07
C LYS A 531 44.80 6.17 -9.27
N THR A 532 44.70 6.13 -7.94
CA THR A 532 45.82 6.38 -7.00
C THR A 532 47.12 5.62 -7.32
N ASN A 533 47.03 4.38 -7.80
CA ASN A 533 48.19 3.55 -8.15
C ASN A 533 48.97 4.04 -9.37
N VAL A 534 48.37 4.84 -10.26
CA VAL A 534 49.01 5.31 -11.49
C VAL A 534 50.15 6.28 -11.20
N LEU A 535 50.09 6.99 -10.07
CA LEU A 535 51.17 7.89 -9.63
C LEU A 535 52.44 7.13 -9.26
N ASP A 536 52.33 5.85 -8.92
CA ASP A 536 53.47 4.97 -8.65
C ASP A 536 53.84 4.18 -9.92
N ASN A 537 52.86 3.56 -10.59
CA ASN A 537 53.10 2.70 -11.76
C ASN A 537 53.64 3.46 -12.97
N LEU A 538 53.19 4.70 -13.16
CA LEU A 538 53.56 5.55 -14.29
C LEU A 538 54.52 6.68 -13.88
N ASN A 539 55.13 6.55 -12.70
CA ASN A 539 56.13 7.49 -12.21
C ASN A 539 57.36 7.48 -13.12
N ASN A 540 57.83 8.67 -13.50
CA ASN A 540 58.90 8.91 -14.48
C ASN A 540 58.58 8.39 -15.91
N VAL A 541 57.35 7.95 -16.19
CA VAL A 541 56.87 7.61 -17.55
C VAL A 541 56.05 8.79 -18.08
N VAL A 542 54.95 9.11 -17.40
CA VAL A 542 54.11 10.28 -17.70
C VAL A 542 53.91 11.22 -16.50
N PHE A 543 54.25 10.78 -15.29
CA PHE A 543 54.23 11.61 -14.07
C PHE A 543 55.65 11.97 -13.62
N PHE A 544 55.89 13.26 -13.39
CA PHE A 544 57.21 13.79 -13.02
C PHE A 544 57.14 14.67 -11.76
N ASP A 545 58.22 14.71 -10.97
CA ASP A 545 58.31 15.54 -9.75
C ASP A 545 58.52 17.03 -10.08
N GLU A 546 59.17 17.32 -11.21
CA GLU A 546 59.41 18.66 -11.71
C GLU A 546 58.72 18.85 -13.06
N MET A 547 58.38 20.10 -13.40
CA MET A 547 57.76 20.41 -14.68
C MET A 547 58.75 20.11 -15.81
N PRO A 548 58.42 19.22 -16.78
CA PRO A 548 59.27 18.98 -17.93
C PRO A 548 59.48 20.29 -18.70
N GLY A 549 60.70 20.58 -19.13
CA GLY A 549 61.09 21.86 -19.77
C GLY A 549 60.57 22.06 -21.20
N ASP A 550 59.68 21.18 -21.66
CA ASP A 550 59.22 21.11 -23.04
C ASP A 550 57.92 21.92 -23.15
N GLY A 551 57.75 22.70 -24.21
CA GLY A 551 56.72 23.72 -24.38
C GLY A 551 55.25 23.25 -24.44
N ASP A 552 54.95 22.06 -23.93
CA ASP A 552 53.61 21.51 -23.80
C ASP A 552 52.92 22.02 -22.53
N SER A 553 51.61 22.29 -22.64
CA SER A 553 50.78 22.59 -21.47
C SER A 553 50.81 21.41 -20.50
N CYS A 554 51.34 21.62 -19.30
CA CYS A 554 51.36 20.62 -18.23
C CYS A 554 50.38 20.99 -17.13
N ILE A 555 49.75 19.98 -16.55
CA ILE A 555 48.91 20.11 -15.36
C ILE A 555 49.59 19.45 -14.16
N ARG A 556 49.25 19.96 -12.97
CA ARG A 556 49.82 19.47 -11.71
C ARG A 556 48.73 18.77 -10.90
N ILE A 557 48.94 17.49 -10.62
CA ILE A 557 48.00 16.66 -9.86
C ILE A 557 48.55 16.43 -8.45
N PHE A 558 47.70 16.63 -7.44
CA PHE A 558 48.01 16.28 -6.05
C PHE A 558 47.35 14.94 -5.70
N GLY A 559 48.14 13.92 -5.42
CA GLY A 559 47.61 12.60 -5.09
C GLY A 559 48.49 11.85 -4.08
N ARG A 560 48.13 10.60 -3.79
CA ARG A 560 48.80 9.76 -2.80
C ARG A 560 49.53 8.60 -3.48
N GLY A 561 50.86 8.65 -3.53
CA GLY A 561 51.70 7.50 -3.92
C GLY A 561 52.16 6.70 -2.70
N ARG A 562 53.04 5.72 -2.90
CA ARG A 562 53.65 4.90 -1.83
C ARG A 562 54.39 5.73 -0.78
N ALA A 563 55.04 6.82 -1.21
CA ALA A 563 55.80 7.71 -0.34
C ALA A 563 54.93 8.75 0.42
N GLY A 564 53.61 8.73 0.22
CA GLY A 564 52.68 9.70 0.79
C GLY A 564 52.07 10.62 -0.26
N ARG A 565 51.55 11.76 0.19
CA ARG A 565 50.93 12.74 -0.72
C ARG A 565 51.99 13.65 -1.34
N ALA A 566 51.95 13.79 -2.66
CA ALA A 566 52.88 14.63 -3.42
C ALA A 566 52.18 15.23 -4.64
N TYR A 567 52.77 16.31 -5.16
CA TYR A 567 52.41 16.85 -6.47
C TYR A 567 53.20 16.13 -7.55
N LYS A 568 52.55 15.81 -8.67
CA LYS A 568 53.18 15.32 -9.89
C LYS A 568 52.71 16.15 -11.09
N PHE A 569 53.60 16.34 -12.05
CA PHE A 569 53.31 16.98 -13.33
C PHE A 569 53.06 15.93 -14.40
N ILE A 570 52.07 16.19 -15.24
CA ILE A 570 51.73 15.37 -16.43
C ILE A 570 51.32 16.31 -17.57
N SER A 571 51.58 15.91 -18.81
CA SER A 571 51.12 16.67 -19.98
C SER A 571 49.59 16.73 -20.00
N ALA A 572 49.04 17.94 -20.19
CA ALA A 572 47.59 18.17 -20.22
C ALA A 572 46.89 17.34 -21.30
N ARG A 573 47.58 17.05 -22.42
CA ARG A 573 47.04 16.24 -23.53
C ARG A 573 46.72 14.80 -23.14
N TYR A 574 47.32 14.29 -22.07
CA TYR A 574 47.11 12.93 -21.58
C TYR A 574 45.90 12.79 -20.66
N ILE A 575 45.28 13.90 -20.20
CA ILE A 575 44.13 13.86 -19.31
C ILE A 575 42.89 14.35 -20.05
N ALA A 576 41.82 13.55 -20.01
CA ALA A 576 40.55 13.92 -20.60
C ALA A 576 39.94 15.14 -19.87
N PRO A 577 39.21 16.02 -20.58
CA PRO A 577 38.52 17.14 -19.96
C PRO A 577 37.61 16.69 -18.82
N HIS A 578 37.68 17.37 -17.68
CA HIS A 578 36.88 17.04 -16.50
C HIS A 578 36.35 18.31 -15.83
N PRO A 579 35.11 18.33 -15.28
CA PRO A 579 34.45 19.55 -14.82
C PRO A 579 35.18 20.42 -13.78
N ASN A 580 36.18 19.89 -13.08
CA ASN A 580 36.98 20.60 -12.08
C ASN A 580 38.49 20.55 -12.35
N LEU A 581 38.94 20.09 -13.52
CA LEU A 581 40.38 19.96 -13.82
C LEU A 581 41.13 21.29 -13.70
N ASP A 582 40.53 22.37 -14.21
CA ASP A 582 41.15 23.72 -14.25
C ASP A 582 40.50 24.71 -13.28
N LYS A 583 39.74 24.24 -12.28
CA LYS A 583 38.94 25.11 -11.40
C LYS A 583 39.65 25.55 -10.12
N TRP A 584 40.68 24.85 -9.67
CA TRP A 584 41.34 25.00 -8.37
C TRP A 584 42.85 24.79 -8.51
#